data_AF-A0A9D7UMU5-F1
#
_entry.id   AF-A0A9D7UMU5-F1
#
_cell.length_a   1.000
_cell.length_b   1.000
_cell.length_c   1.000
_cell.angle_alpha   90.00
_cell.angle_beta   90.00
_cell.angle_gamma   90.00
#
_symmetry.space_group_name_H-M   'P 1'
#
loop_
_entity.id
_entity.type
_entity.pdbx_description
1 polymer ?
#
loop_
_entity_poly.entity_id
_entity_poly.type
_entity_poly.pdbx_seq_one_letter_code
_entity_poly.pdbx_strand_id
1 'polypeptide(L)'
;MQWQGSRSDNARLTAALPGKDLALLQLEDGGGLIPASFYSGVVPDGVDVFAIGYPASVDVALEQSEADVLQPQVPVKARGSVSAGRSSKSVESILHTAPIAPGNSGGPVVDACGRVVGINSFGSVADGGGAEFYFAVSNRELSSFLANEGLDLRTVTGECRSVADLTRAEAEREAAARSKLEAEARIAAELQRSREGKVRRDAEHAVIGERENHMAFAALLLVLSAVAGGAAWQFTERGQRDRFKIAASVGAMMFIASLVIFAVRPSFDEIDERVRTAMTQNLRDEPVTPAKTMAANGKRRCVIQPERSRVTMSNTDDVLFDWSKSGCINGRTQYVESGEGWSRTFVPNNDAEVSLVSYAPASETYRIERYLLGMEAMEKAREARKRYDVTRCSNSPETIAKIDNMNKAVREILPATPNEILVFSCSGG
;
A
#
# COMPACT_ATOMS: atom_id res chain seq x y z
N MET A 1 10.02 -21.84 -4.36
CA MET A 1 9.17 -22.97 -4.75
C MET A 1 9.70 -24.24 -4.12
N GLN A 2 8.91 -24.82 -3.23
CA GLN A 2 9.17 -26.11 -2.59
C GLN A 2 8.27 -27.13 -3.29
N TRP A 3 8.86 -28.12 -3.94
CA TRP A 3 8.13 -29.21 -4.58
C TRP A 3 7.94 -30.31 -3.54
N GLN A 4 6.72 -30.81 -3.36
CA GLN A 4 6.43 -31.85 -2.40
C GLN A 4 5.48 -32.89 -2.99
N GLY A 5 5.92 -34.14 -2.90
CA GLY A 5 5.08 -35.27 -2.52
C GLY A 5 5.91 -36.07 -1.53
N SER A 6 5.29 -36.66 -0.51
CA SER A 6 5.78 -37.89 0.15
C SER A 6 4.79 -39.04 -0.09
N ARG A 7 3.81 -38.75 -0.94
CA ARG A 7 2.66 -39.58 -1.28
C ARG A 7 2.77 -39.94 -2.75
N SER A 8 2.62 -41.22 -3.04
CA SER A 8 2.42 -41.72 -4.41
C SER A 8 0.91 -41.71 -4.67
N ASP A 9 0.51 -41.14 -5.80
CA ASP A 9 -0.88 -41.13 -6.27
C ASP A 9 -0.96 -41.88 -7.59
N ASN A 10 -2.02 -42.67 -7.77
CA ASN A 10 -2.30 -43.33 -9.03
C ASN A 10 -2.80 -42.32 -10.07
N ALA A 11 -2.35 -42.48 -11.31
CA ALA A 11 -2.75 -41.65 -12.43
C ALA A 11 -3.21 -42.50 -13.61
N ARG A 12 -4.23 -42.04 -14.34
CA ARG A 12 -4.72 -42.66 -15.56
C ARG A 12 -4.45 -41.75 -16.77
N LEU A 13 -4.00 -42.34 -17.87
CA LEU A 13 -3.89 -41.65 -19.16
C LEU A 13 -5.27 -41.32 -19.71
N THR A 14 -5.53 -40.04 -19.97
CA THR A 14 -6.80 -39.55 -20.52
C THR A 14 -6.67 -39.11 -21.97
N ALA A 15 -5.54 -38.50 -22.35
CA ALA A 15 -5.26 -38.10 -23.72
C ALA A 15 -3.76 -38.16 -24.03
N ALA A 16 -3.41 -38.34 -25.30
CA ALA A 16 -2.02 -38.30 -25.77
C ALA A 16 -1.94 -37.78 -27.20
N LEU A 17 -0.90 -37.00 -27.48
CA LEU A 17 -0.59 -36.47 -28.80
C LEU A 17 0.88 -36.81 -29.14
N PRO A 18 1.18 -38.04 -29.60
CA PRO A 18 2.54 -38.50 -29.83
C PRO A 18 3.33 -37.63 -30.83
N GLY A 19 2.66 -37.07 -31.83
CA GLY A 19 3.29 -36.19 -32.82
C GLY A 19 3.82 -34.87 -32.25
N LYS A 20 3.42 -34.50 -31.03
CA LYS A 20 3.90 -33.32 -30.31
C LYS A 20 4.56 -33.64 -28.97
N ASP A 21 4.77 -34.93 -28.68
CA ASP A 21 5.35 -35.42 -27.42
C ASP A 21 4.59 -34.92 -26.17
N LEU A 22 3.25 -34.99 -26.21
CA LEU A 22 2.37 -34.58 -25.10
C LEU A 22 1.47 -35.73 -24.63
N ALA A 23 1.26 -35.80 -23.33
CA ALA A 23 0.33 -36.71 -22.68
C ALA A 23 -0.38 -36.00 -21.52
N LEU A 24 -1.64 -36.38 -21.29
CA LEU A 24 -2.46 -35.90 -20.20
C LEU A 24 -2.79 -37.05 -19.26
N LEU A 25 -2.47 -36.88 -17.99
CA LEU A 25 -2.72 -37.84 -16.92
C LEU A 25 -3.70 -37.23 -15.91
N GLN A 26 -4.68 -38.02 -15.47
CA GLN A 26 -5.61 -37.67 -14.41
C GLN A 26 -5.27 -38.44 -13.13
N LEU A 27 -5.03 -37.71 -12.03
CA LEU A 27 -4.85 -38.31 -10.71
C LEU A 27 -6.19 -38.85 -10.19
N GLU A 28 -6.21 -40.08 -9.66
CA GLU A 28 -7.44 -40.73 -9.20
C GLU A 28 -7.97 -40.15 -7.88
N ASP A 29 -7.06 -39.75 -6.99
CA ASP A 29 -7.40 -39.27 -5.64
C ASP A 29 -7.68 -37.76 -5.58
N GLY A 30 -7.58 -37.04 -6.71
CA GLY A 30 -7.92 -35.60 -6.82
C GLY A 30 -7.20 -34.70 -5.82
N GLY A 31 -5.98 -35.08 -5.39
CA GLY A 31 -5.27 -34.48 -4.25
C GLY A 31 -5.19 -32.96 -4.27
N GLY A 32 -5.04 -32.35 -3.08
CA GLY A 32 -4.95 -30.91 -2.84
C GLY A 32 -3.65 -30.27 -3.35
N LEU A 33 -3.37 -30.44 -4.65
CA LEU A 33 -2.23 -29.86 -5.35
C LEU A 33 -2.59 -28.47 -5.83
N ILE A 34 -1.59 -27.59 -5.86
CA ILE A 34 -1.71 -26.27 -6.45
C ILE A 34 -1.25 -26.37 -7.91
N PRO A 35 -2.14 -26.16 -8.90
CA PRO A 35 -1.74 -26.17 -10.29
C PRO A 35 -0.70 -25.10 -10.57
N ALA A 36 0.34 -25.46 -11.33
CA ALA A 36 1.29 -24.48 -11.84
C ALA A 36 0.58 -23.50 -12.78
N SER A 37 1.05 -22.26 -12.80
CA SER A 37 0.55 -21.24 -13.72
C SER A 37 1.46 -21.14 -14.94
N PHE A 38 0.86 -20.95 -16.10
CA PHE A 38 1.56 -20.93 -17.37
C PHE A 38 1.71 -19.49 -17.85
N TYR A 39 2.89 -19.12 -18.34
CA TYR A 39 3.08 -17.83 -18.97
C TYR A 39 2.55 -17.88 -20.40
N SER A 40 1.57 -17.04 -20.72
CA SER A 40 0.95 -16.98 -22.06
C SER A 40 1.52 -15.90 -22.97
N GLY A 41 2.44 -15.07 -22.46
CA GLY A 41 3.16 -14.09 -23.26
C GLY A 41 4.32 -14.68 -24.05
N VAL A 42 4.99 -13.83 -24.83
CA VAL A 42 6.24 -14.22 -25.51
C VAL A 42 7.38 -14.22 -24.51
N VAL A 43 8.14 -15.32 -24.47
CA VAL A 43 9.33 -15.44 -23.62
C VAL A 43 10.49 -14.74 -24.32
N PRO A 44 11.07 -13.66 -23.76
CA PRO A 44 12.16 -12.94 -24.42
C PRO A 44 13.46 -13.76 -24.45
N ASP A 45 14.29 -13.52 -25.45
CA ASP A 45 15.62 -14.11 -25.52
C ASP A 45 16.51 -13.59 -24.37
N GLY A 46 17.41 -14.45 -23.87
CA GLY A 46 18.36 -14.13 -22.82
C GLY A 46 17.79 -14.14 -21.40
N VAL A 47 16.47 -14.32 -21.21
CA VAL A 47 15.90 -14.42 -19.86
C VAL A 47 16.29 -15.72 -19.18
N ASP A 48 16.49 -15.66 -17.86
CA ASP A 48 16.74 -16.83 -17.04
C ASP A 48 15.54 -17.77 -17.02
N VAL A 49 15.83 -19.06 -17.22
CA VAL A 49 14.88 -20.15 -17.09
C VAL A 49 15.48 -21.28 -16.26
N PHE A 50 14.60 -22.09 -15.68
CA PHE A 50 14.96 -23.20 -14.83
C PHE A 50 14.25 -24.46 -15.31
N ALA A 51 15.02 -25.45 -15.71
CA ALA A 51 14.50 -26.79 -15.99
C ALA A 51 14.37 -27.55 -14.67
N ILE A 52 13.19 -28.11 -14.41
CA ILE A 52 12.87 -28.84 -13.20
C ILE A 52 12.50 -30.27 -13.56
N GLY A 53 13.12 -31.25 -12.89
CA GLY A 53 12.84 -32.67 -13.12
C GLY A 53 13.62 -33.59 -12.21
N TYR A 54 13.60 -34.89 -12.55
CA TYR A 54 14.20 -35.98 -11.79
C TYR A 54 15.21 -36.72 -12.67
N PRO A 55 16.43 -36.17 -12.86
CA PRO A 55 17.40 -36.75 -13.78
C PRO A 55 17.98 -38.04 -13.19
N ALA A 56 17.90 -39.14 -13.95
CA ALA A 56 18.38 -40.46 -13.52
C ALA A 56 19.88 -40.48 -13.20
N SER A 57 20.67 -39.56 -13.76
CA SER A 57 22.09 -39.41 -13.45
C SER A 57 22.35 -39.04 -11.99
N VAL A 58 21.39 -38.37 -11.32
CA VAL A 58 21.51 -38.02 -9.90
C VAL A 58 21.21 -39.24 -9.04
N ASP A 59 20.24 -40.06 -9.42
CA ASP A 59 19.93 -41.31 -8.71
C ASP A 59 21.13 -42.27 -8.73
N VAL A 60 21.81 -42.37 -9.89
CA VAL A 60 23.07 -43.13 -10.05
C VAL A 60 24.19 -42.53 -9.20
N ALA A 61 24.37 -41.21 -9.22
CA ALA A 61 25.41 -40.54 -8.44
C ALA A 61 25.19 -40.63 -6.92
N LEU A 62 23.95 -40.80 -6.48
CA LEU A 62 23.55 -41.00 -5.09
C LEU A 62 23.48 -42.48 -4.70
N GLU A 63 23.84 -43.40 -5.61
CA GLU A 63 23.81 -44.86 -5.40
C GLU A 63 22.43 -45.37 -4.91
N GLN A 64 21.34 -44.78 -5.42
CA GLN A 64 19.99 -45.13 -5.00
C GLN A 64 19.57 -46.53 -5.45
N SER A 65 18.84 -47.26 -4.58
CA SER A 65 18.22 -48.52 -4.95
C SER A 65 16.98 -48.31 -5.83
N GLU A 66 16.53 -49.33 -6.57
CA GLU A 66 15.29 -49.25 -7.36
C GLU A 66 14.06 -48.85 -6.53
N ALA A 67 14.04 -49.20 -5.24
CA ALA A 67 12.98 -48.82 -4.32
C ALA A 67 13.05 -47.34 -3.89
N ASP A 68 14.24 -46.74 -3.90
CA ASP A 68 14.45 -45.34 -3.51
C ASP A 68 14.08 -44.37 -4.64
N VAL A 69 14.24 -44.81 -5.90
CA VAL A 69 13.79 -44.06 -7.11
C VAL A 69 12.28 -43.88 -7.14
N LEU A 70 11.53 -44.84 -6.59
CA LEU A 70 10.07 -44.78 -6.49
C LEU A 70 9.59 -43.95 -5.29
N GLN A 71 10.51 -43.55 -4.39
CA GLN A 71 10.16 -42.66 -3.29
C GLN A 71 10.17 -41.21 -3.77
N PRO A 72 9.24 -40.39 -3.27
CA PRO A 72 9.21 -38.99 -3.65
C PRO A 72 10.47 -38.23 -3.24
N GLN A 73 11.19 -37.67 -4.22
CA GLN A 73 12.42 -36.90 -4.02
C GLN A 73 12.22 -35.40 -4.26
N VAL A 74 13.20 -34.60 -3.85
CA VAL A 74 13.29 -33.19 -4.25
C VAL A 74 13.78 -33.12 -5.69
N PRO A 75 13.09 -32.41 -6.60
CA PRO A 75 13.53 -32.32 -7.99
C PRO A 75 14.78 -31.46 -8.13
N VAL A 76 15.58 -31.78 -9.13
CA VAL A 76 16.75 -31.00 -9.53
C VAL A 76 16.28 -29.77 -10.29
N LYS A 77 16.94 -28.65 -10.04
CA LYS A 77 16.68 -27.37 -10.69
C LYS A 77 17.95 -26.92 -11.41
N ALA A 78 17.93 -26.97 -12.73
CA ALA A 78 19.05 -26.54 -13.55
C ALA A 78 18.75 -25.17 -14.14
N ARG A 79 19.64 -24.19 -13.93
CA ARG A 79 19.49 -22.84 -14.47
C ARG A 79 20.11 -22.77 -15.87
N GLY A 80 19.47 -22.01 -16.75
CA GLY A 80 20.04 -21.53 -17.99
C GLY A 80 19.29 -20.30 -18.49
N SER A 81 19.40 -20.03 -19.78
CA SER A 81 18.74 -18.91 -20.43
C SER A 81 18.09 -19.34 -21.75
N VAL A 82 17.11 -18.57 -22.20
CA VAL A 82 16.50 -18.75 -23.52
C VAL A 82 17.49 -18.27 -24.59
N SER A 83 17.85 -19.13 -25.55
CA SER A 83 18.89 -18.82 -26.53
C SER A 83 18.34 -18.16 -27.80
N ALA A 84 17.12 -18.52 -28.21
CA ALA A 84 16.32 -17.93 -29.29
C ALA A 84 15.03 -18.75 -29.44
N GLY A 85 13.87 -18.13 -29.66
CA GLY A 85 12.67 -18.87 -30.08
C GLY A 85 12.88 -19.58 -31.43
N ARG A 86 13.29 -20.85 -31.42
CA ARG A 86 13.46 -21.67 -32.64
C ARG A 86 12.51 -22.85 -32.58
N SER A 87 11.49 -22.83 -33.44
CA SER A 87 10.61 -23.98 -33.68
C SER A 87 11.38 -25.10 -34.36
N SER A 88 11.28 -26.33 -33.84
CA SER A 88 11.43 -27.51 -34.69
C SER A 88 10.36 -27.44 -35.80
N LYS A 89 10.63 -27.93 -37.01
CA LYS A 89 9.72 -27.74 -38.17
C LYS A 89 8.29 -28.28 -37.96
N SER A 90 8.04 -29.11 -36.94
CA SER A 90 6.75 -29.75 -36.65
C SER A 90 6.14 -29.42 -35.28
N VAL A 91 6.93 -28.95 -34.31
CA VAL A 91 6.48 -28.62 -32.94
C VAL A 91 7.11 -27.31 -32.52
N GLU A 92 6.28 -26.38 -32.07
CA GLU A 92 6.78 -25.12 -31.52
C GLU A 92 7.48 -25.37 -30.19
N SER A 93 8.78 -25.12 -30.17
CA SER A 93 9.66 -25.35 -29.04
C SER A 93 10.42 -24.10 -28.61
N ILE A 94 10.77 -24.07 -27.33
CA ILE A 94 11.66 -23.09 -26.71
C ILE A 94 13.04 -23.71 -26.62
N LEU A 95 14.02 -23.04 -27.22
CA LEU A 95 15.43 -23.41 -27.10
C LEU A 95 16.04 -22.71 -25.89
N HIS A 96 16.65 -23.47 -24.99
CA HIS A 96 17.32 -22.97 -23.80
C HIS A 96 18.66 -23.68 -23.53
N THR A 97 19.46 -23.08 -22.65
CA THR A 97 20.74 -23.64 -22.17
C THR A 97 20.63 -24.35 -20.83
N ALA A 98 19.45 -24.33 -20.17
CA ALA A 98 19.28 -25.02 -18.89
C ALA A 98 19.50 -26.54 -19.07
N PRO A 99 20.51 -27.14 -18.41
CA PRO A 99 20.85 -28.54 -18.63
C PRO A 99 19.69 -29.49 -18.34
N ILE A 100 19.40 -30.39 -19.28
CA ILE A 100 18.48 -31.50 -19.04
C ILE A 100 19.15 -32.85 -19.34
N ALA A 101 18.78 -33.86 -18.56
CA ALA A 101 19.22 -35.23 -18.70
C ALA A 101 18.01 -36.17 -18.75
N PRO A 102 18.18 -37.45 -19.17
CA PRO A 102 17.12 -38.45 -19.07
C PRO A 102 16.47 -38.44 -17.68
N GLY A 103 15.14 -38.36 -17.63
CA GLY A 103 14.35 -38.18 -16.40
C GLY A 103 13.82 -36.75 -16.18
N ASN A 104 14.31 -35.75 -16.93
CA ASN A 104 13.70 -34.41 -16.93
C ASN A 104 12.50 -34.27 -17.88
N SER A 105 12.35 -35.17 -18.86
CA SER A 105 11.26 -35.13 -19.85
C SER A 105 9.89 -35.13 -19.17
N GLY A 106 8.99 -34.25 -19.61
CA GLY A 106 7.68 -34.01 -18.98
C GLY A 106 7.72 -33.02 -17.80
N GLY A 107 8.90 -32.73 -17.25
CA GLY A 107 9.08 -31.70 -16.23
C GLY A 107 8.98 -30.28 -16.81
N PRO A 108 8.64 -29.26 -16.01
CA PRO A 108 8.47 -27.90 -16.51
C PRO A 108 9.82 -27.18 -16.68
N VAL A 109 9.87 -26.32 -17.70
CA VAL A 109 10.77 -25.16 -17.73
C VAL A 109 9.99 -23.98 -17.18
N VAL A 110 10.55 -23.30 -16.19
CA VAL A 110 9.92 -22.14 -15.54
C VAL A 110 10.80 -20.90 -15.63
N ASP A 111 10.17 -19.73 -15.61
CA ASP A 111 10.88 -18.46 -15.46
C ASP A 111 11.26 -18.17 -13.98
N ALA A 112 11.88 -17.01 -13.72
CA ALA A 112 12.20 -16.56 -12.36
C ALA A 112 10.96 -16.30 -11.46
N CYS A 113 9.76 -16.30 -12.04
CA CYS A 113 8.49 -16.23 -11.33
C CYS A 113 7.92 -17.61 -11.00
N GLY A 114 8.54 -18.66 -11.54
CA GLY A 114 8.08 -20.03 -11.43
C GLY A 114 6.86 -20.33 -12.30
N ARG A 115 6.59 -19.47 -13.29
CA ARG A 115 5.55 -19.70 -14.27
C ARG A 115 6.12 -20.63 -15.33
N VAL A 116 5.36 -21.66 -15.69
CA VAL A 116 5.77 -22.60 -16.74
C VAL A 116 5.84 -21.82 -18.04
N VAL A 117 6.97 -21.94 -18.74
CA VAL A 117 7.17 -21.38 -20.09
C VAL A 117 7.14 -22.48 -21.15
N GLY A 118 7.46 -23.72 -20.78
CA GLY A 118 7.34 -24.90 -21.62
C GLY A 118 7.58 -26.19 -20.84
N ILE A 119 7.51 -27.33 -21.54
CA ILE A 119 7.73 -28.67 -20.97
C ILE A 119 8.99 -29.30 -21.56
N ASN A 120 9.92 -29.71 -20.71
CA ASN A 120 11.16 -30.39 -21.12
C ASN A 120 10.83 -31.61 -21.99
N SER A 121 11.48 -31.73 -23.14
CA SER A 121 11.28 -32.88 -24.04
C SER A 121 12.62 -33.50 -24.45
N PHE A 122 13.41 -32.82 -25.28
CA PHE A 122 14.67 -33.36 -25.81
C PHE A 122 15.80 -32.34 -25.84
N GLY A 123 17.04 -32.81 -26.01
CA GLY A 123 18.22 -31.97 -26.21
C GLY A 123 19.20 -32.60 -27.19
N SER A 124 20.17 -31.81 -27.64
CA SER A 124 21.29 -32.34 -28.43
C SER A 124 22.41 -32.77 -27.50
N VAL A 125 22.87 -34.02 -27.65
CA VAL A 125 24.15 -34.46 -27.08
C VAL A 125 25.26 -34.00 -28.03
N ALA A 126 26.20 -33.21 -27.54
CA ALA A 126 27.30 -32.72 -28.36
C ALA A 126 28.40 -33.79 -28.49
N ASP A 127 28.37 -34.56 -29.57
CA ASP A 127 29.52 -35.39 -29.94
C ASP A 127 30.65 -34.48 -30.46
N GLY A 128 31.78 -34.42 -29.74
CA GLY A 128 33.00 -33.75 -30.20
C GLY A 128 33.17 -32.27 -29.80
N GLY A 129 32.52 -31.80 -28.73
CA GLY A 129 32.78 -30.47 -28.14
C GLY A 129 31.95 -29.31 -28.71
N GLY A 130 30.83 -29.61 -29.38
CA GLY A 130 29.82 -28.62 -29.73
C GLY A 130 29.09 -28.06 -28.50
N ALA A 131 28.36 -26.96 -28.68
CA ALA A 131 27.49 -26.43 -27.63
C ALA A 131 26.25 -27.31 -27.43
N GLU A 132 25.89 -27.58 -26.17
CA GLU A 132 24.66 -28.30 -25.82
C GLU A 132 23.45 -27.36 -25.90
N PHE A 133 22.36 -27.89 -26.45
CA PHE A 133 21.12 -27.16 -26.66
C PHE A 133 19.94 -28.03 -26.25
N TYR A 134 18.96 -27.42 -25.58
CA TYR A 134 17.83 -28.13 -25.00
C TYR A 134 16.52 -27.51 -25.45
N PHE A 135 15.51 -28.35 -25.66
CA PHE A 135 14.22 -27.98 -26.20
C PHE A 135 13.09 -28.33 -25.24
N ALA A 136 12.21 -27.35 -25.03
CA ALA A 136 10.96 -27.53 -24.32
C ALA A 136 9.78 -27.28 -25.25
N VAL A 137 8.74 -28.12 -25.20
CA VAL A 137 7.49 -27.89 -25.92
C VAL A 137 6.84 -26.61 -25.39
N SER A 138 6.49 -25.68 -26.28
CA SER A 138 5.98 -24.37 -25.89
C SER A 138 4.59 -24.44 -25.28
N ASN A 139 4.26 -23.48 -24.43
CA ASN A 139 2.91 -23.34 -23.87
C ASN A 139 1.80 -23.17 -24.91
N ARG A 140 2.13 -22.72 -26.14
CA ARG A 140 1.14 -22.61 -27.22
C ARG A 140 0.68 -23.98 -27.73
N GLU A 141 1.60 -24.94 -27.75
CA GLU A 141 1.26 -26.33 -28.09
C GLU A 141 0.44 -26.98 -26.97
N LEU A 142 0.82 -26.72 -25.72
CA LEU A 142 0.07 -27.18 -24.56
C LEU A 142 -1.35 -26.60 -24.53
N SER A 143 -1.50 -25.29 -24.74
CA SER A 143 -2.82 -24.65 -24.70
C SER A 143 -3.73 -25.19 -25.79
N SER A 144 -3.19 -25.44 -26.99
CA SER A 144 -3.94 -26.05 -28.10
C SER A 144 -4.35 -27.49 -27.79
N PHE A 145 -3.43 -28.28 -27.21
CA PHE A 145 -3.72 -29.66 -26.81
C PHE A 145 -4.80 -29.74 -25.73
N LEU A 146 -4.68 -28.94 -24.66
CA LEU A 146 -5.63 -28.94 -23.54
C LEU A 146 -7.00 -28.39 -23.94
N ALA A 147 -7.05 -27.37 -24.81
CA ALA A 147 -8.31 -26.84 -25.33
C ALA A 147 -9.10 -27.89 -26.13
N ASN A 148 -8.42 -28.76 -26.88
CA ASN A 148 -9.08 -29.87 -27.60
C ASN A 148 -9.69 -30.91 -26.64
N GLU A 149 -9.13 -31.04 -25.45
CA GLU A 149 -9.67 -31.89 -24.37
C GLU A 149 -10.70 -31.15 -23.49
N GLY A 150 -11.06 -29.91 -23.83
CA GLY A 150 -12.01 -29.10 -23.07
C GLY A 150 -11.49 -28.59 -21.73
N LEU A 151 -10.18 -28.48 -21.57
CA LEU A 151 -9.52 -28.01 -20.34
C LEU A 151 -8.92 -26.61 -20.54
N ASP A 152 -9.23 -25.71 -19.60
CA ASP A 152 -8.66 -24.37 -19.56
C ASP A 152 -7.31 -24.35 -18.84
N LEU A 153 -6.31 -23.78 -19.50
CA LEU A 153 -5.00 -23.57 -18.92
C LEU A 153 -5.00 -22.30 -18.05
N ARG A 154 -4.56 -22.41 -16.79
CA ARG A 154 -4.36 -21.23 -15.93
C ARG A 154 -3.16 -20.44 -16.43
N THR A 155 -3.41 -19.28 -17.04
CA THR A 155 -2.34 -18.44 -17.59
C THR A 155 -2.14 -17.12 -16.85
N VAL A 156 -0.90 -16.62 -16.87
CA VAL A 156 -0.50 -15.32 -16.34
C VAL A 156 0.28 -14.55 -17.41
N THR A 157 0.02 -13.24 -17.55
CA THR A 157 0.59 -12.40 -18.62
C THR A 157 1.52 -11.29 -18.13
N GLY A 158 1.53 -10.96 -16.83
CA GLY A 158 2.33 -9.85 -16.27
C GLY A 158 3.84 -10.02 -16.42
N GLU A 159 4.63 -8.97 -16.24
CA GLU A 159 6.09 -9.13 -16.22
C GLU A 159 6.57 -9.82 -14.94
N CYS A 160 7.63 -10.61 -15.06
CA CYS A 160 8.22 -11.23 -13.88
C CYS A 160 9.15 -10.25 -13.14
N ARG A 161 8.67 -9.71 -12.01
CA ARG A 161 9.45 -8.80 -11.15
C ARG A 161 9.84 -9.45 -9.84
N SER A 162 11.08 -9.25 -9.40
CA SER A 162 11.53 -9.79 -8.11
C SER A 162 10.80 -9.13 -6.94
N VAL A 163 10.62 -9.88 -5.85
CA VAL A 163 10.02 -9.34 -4.61
C VAL A 163 10.87 -8.19 -4.06
N ALA A 164 12.19 -8.31 -4.13
CA ALA A 164 13.11 -7.26 -3.64
C ALA A 164 12.93 -5.94 -4.40
N ASP A 165 12.76 -5.99 -5.72
CA ASP A 165 12.54 -4.78 -6.53
C ASP A 165 11.19 -4.14 -6.24
N LEU A 166 10.14 -4.96 -6.05
CA LEU A 166 8.81 -4.45 -5.70
C LEU A 166 8.80 -3.82 -4.30
N THR A 167 9.42 -4.47 -3.31
CA THR A 167 9.53 -3.95 -1.94
C THR A 167 10.30 -2.64 -1.91
N ARG A 168 11.42 -2.54 -2.64
CA ARG A 168 12.22 -1.30 -2.75
C ARG A 168 11.42 -0.18 -3.43
N ALA A 169 10.79 -0.47 -4.57
CA ALA A 169 9.97 0.51 -5.28
C ALA A 169 8.78 1.00 -4.42
N GLU A 170 8.17 0.12 -3.62
CA GLU A 170 7.09 0.51 -2.71
C GLU A 170 7.60 1.38 -1.56
N ALA A 171 8.72 1.03 -0.94
CA ALA A 171 9.34 1.82 0.12
C ALA A 171 9.72 3.24 -0.37
N GLU A 172 10.22 3.36 -1.61
CA GLU A 172 10.50 4.65 -2.26
C GLU A 172 9.22 5.47 -2.46
N ARG A 173 8.11 4.85 -2.91
CA ARG A 173 6.81 5.53 -3.05
C ARG A 173 6.26 6.02 -1.71
N GLU A 174 6.32 5.18 -0.68
CA GLU A 174 5.87 5.54 0.68
C GLU A 174 6.73 6.68 1.27
N ALA A 175 8.05 6.64 1.07
CA ALA A 175 8.94 7.73 1.47
C ALA A 175 8.63 9.03 0.72
N ALA A 176 8.37 8.96 -0.60
CA ALA A 176 7.98 10.12 -1.40
C ALA A 176 6.60 10.68 -1.01
N ALA A 177 5.63 9.81 -0.67
CA ALA A 177 4.33 10.24 -0.18
C ALA A 177 4.43 10.95 1.18
N ARG A 178 5.22 10.40 2.11
CA ARG A 178 5.48 11.02 3.42
C ARG A 178 6.18 12.37 3.28
N SER A 179 7.23 12.46 2.46
CA SER A 179 7.96 13.72 2.26
C SER A 179 7.07 14.80 1.63
N LYS A 180 6.15 14.42 0.74
CA LYS A 180 5.15 15.33 0.18
C LYS A 180 4.18 15.85 1.24
N LEU A 181 3.63 14.97 2.08
CA LEU A 181 2.73 15.36 3.17
C LEU A 181 3.43 16.29 4.18
N GLU A 182 4.67 15.99 4.54
CA GLU A 182 5.47 16.85 5.42
C GLU A 182 5.76 18.21 4.78
N ALA A 183 6.05 18.25 3.47
CA ALA A 183 6.26 19.50 2.76
C ALA A 183 4.97 20.35 2.71
N GLU A 184 3.83 19.73 2.43
CA GLU A 184 2.52 20.40 2.47
C GLU A 184 2.20 20.93 3.88
N ALA A 185 2.47 20.15 4.93
CA ALA A 185 2.29 20.57 6.31
C ALA A 185 3.21 21.76 6.69
N ARG A 186 4.47 21.75 6.23
CA ARG A 186 5.40 22.88 6.43
C ARG A 186 4.91 24.14 5.73
N ILE A 187 4.47 24.04 4.47
CA ILE A 187 3.93 25.16 3.71
C ILE A 187 2.67 25.72 4.38
N ALA A 188 1.76 24.84 4.84
CA ALA A 188 0.57 25.24 5.56
C ALA A 188 0.90 25.98 6.88
N ALA A 189 1.86 25.46 7.65
CA ALA A 189 2.31 26.10 8.90
C ALA A 189 3.01 27.45 8.66
N GLU A 190 3.75 27.60 7.57
CA GLU A 190 4.36 28.88 7.18
C GLU A 190 3.32 29.89 6.71
N LEU A 191 2.36 29.46 5.90
CA LEU A 191 1.24 30.29 5.47
C LEU A 191 0.44 30.79 6.68
N GLN A 192 0.18 29.92 7.65
CA GLN A 192 -0.52 30.28 8.89
C GLN A 192 0.26 31.33 9.70
N ARG A 193 1.57 31.16 9.87
CA ARG A 193 2.44 32.16 10.55
C ARG A 193 2.50 33.49 9.81
N SER A 194 2.55 33.47 8.48
CA SER A 194 2.53 34.68 7.65
C SER A 194 1.20 35.45 7.79
N ARG A 195 0.08 34.72 7.78
CA ARG A 195 -1.26 35.27 8.04
C ARG A 195 -1.35 35.89 9.44
N GLU A 196 -0.90 35.18 10.47
CA GLU A 196 -0.86 35.69 11.85
C GLU A 196 -0.06 37.00 11.94
N GLY A 197 1.14 37.01 11.36
CA GLY A 197 2.00 38.19 11.35
C GLY A 197 1.34 39.38 10.63
N LYS A 198 0.59 39.15 9.55
CA LYS A 198 -0.17 40.21 8.87
C LYS A 198 -1.31 40.75 9.75
N VAL A 199 -2.15 39.86 10.29
CA VAL A 199 -3.27 40.23 11.17
C VAL A 199 -2.78 41.01 12.39
N ARG A 200 -1.64 40.59 12.97
CA ARG A 200 -1.01 41.29 14.09
C ARG A 200 -0.54 42.69 13.72
N ARG A 201 0.16 42.86 12.60
CA ARG A 201 0.58 44.20 12.13
C ARG A 201 -0.62 45.11 11.87
N ASP A 202 -1.67 44.59 11.25
CA ASP A 202 -2.89 45.35 10.97
C ASP A 202 -3.57 45.80 12.28
N ALA A 203 -3.62 44.93 13.30
CA ALA A 203 -4.12 45.26 14.63
C ALA A 203 -3.24 46.30 15.36
N GLU A 204 -1.91 46.17 15.28
CA GLU A 204 -0.96 47.14 15.83
C GLU A 204 -1.17 48.53 15.22
N HIS A 205 -1.26 48.62 13.88
CA HIS A 205 -1.52 49.89 13.19
C HIS A 205 -2.87 50.52 13.56
N ALA A 206 -3.93 49.71 13.70
CA ALA A 206 -5.25 50.20 14.12
C ALA A 206 -5.24 50.76 15.55
N VAL A 207 -4.65 50.02 16.51
CA VAL A 207 -4.57 50.47 17.92
C VAL A 207 -3.70 51.72 18.05
N ILE A 208 -2.57 51.79 17.35
CA ILE A 208 -1.72 52.99 17.33
C ILE A 208 -2.50 54.19 16.78
N GLY A 209 -3.18 54.05 15.63
CA GLY A 209 -3.97 55.12 15.03
C GLY A 209 -5.11 55.61 15.94
N GLU A 210 -5.85 54.69 16.56
CA GLU A 210 -6.89 55.04 17.53
C GLU A 210 -6.30 55.79 18.73
N ARG A 211 -5.18 55.31 19.27
CA ARG A 211 -4.53 55.94 20.42
C ARG A 211 -3.98 57.33 20.09
N GLU A 212 -3.36 57.51 18.93
CA GLU A 212 -2.91 58.81 18.44
C GLU A 212 -4.07 59.79 18.30
N ASN A 213 -5.22 59.35 17.75
CA ASN A 213 -6.42 60.17 17.67
C ASN A 213 -6.93 60.60 19.06
N HIS A 214 -6.99 59.69 20.02
CA HIS A 214 -7.39 60.03 21.41
C HIS A 214 -6.41 61.03 22.05
N MET A 215 -5.10 60.84 21.86
CA MET A 215 -4.09 61.77 22.37
C MET A 215 -4.19 63.15 21.71
N ALA A 216 -4.45 63.22 20.40
CA ALA A 216 -4.64 64.47 19.68
C ALA A 216 -5.91 65.21 20.16
N PHE A 217 -7.03 64.52 20.32
CA PHE A 217 -8.26 65.13 20.85
C PHE A 217 -8.11 65.59 22.29
N ALA A 218 -7.48 64.79 23.16
CA ALA A 218 -7.20 65.19 24.54
C ALA A 218 -6.29 66.42 24.59
N ALA A 219 -5.19 66.43 23.81
CA ALA A 219 -4.29 67.58 23.74
C ALA A 219 -4.99 68.84 23.24
N LEU A 220 -5.84 68.74 22.20
CA LEU A 220 -6.63 69.85 21.69
C LEU A 220 -7.57 70.42 22.76
N LEU A 221 -8.30 69.56 23.47
CA LEU A 221 -9.20 69.98 24.54
C LEU A 221 -8.46 70.60 25.73
N LEU A 222 -7.27 70.09 26.06
CA LEU A 222 -6.40 70.65 27.09
C LEU A 222 -5.93 72.06 26.71
N VAL A 223 -5.53 72.27 25.47
CA VAL A 223 -5.14 73.60 24.95
C VAL A 223 -6.33 74.55 24.97
N LEU A 224 -7.51 74.12 24.49
CA LEU A 224 -8.73 74.93 24.54
C LEU A 224 -9.15 75.28 25.96
N SER A 225 -9.01 74.34 26.91
CA SER A 225 -9.22 74.57 28.33
C SER A 225 -8.27 75.63 28.88
N ALA A 226 -6.98 75.58 28.52
CA ALA A 226 -6.00 76.58 28.95
C ALA A 226 -6.34 77.98 28.39
N VAL A 227 -6.75 78.06 27.12
CA VAL A 227 -7.22 79.31 26.50
C VAL A 227 -8.47 79.85 27.22
N ALA A 228 -9.44 79.00 27.52
CA ALA A 228 -10.64 79.39 28.28
C ALA A 228 -10.29 79.85 29.71
N GLY A 229 -9.32 79.20 30.35
CA GLY A 229 -8.78 79.62 31.65
C GLY A 229 -8.12 81.01 31.59
N GLY A 230 -7.32 81.28 30.57
CA GLY A 230 -6.75 82.61 30.31
C GLY A 230 -7.82 83.68 30.06
N ALA A 231 -8.86 83.36 29.29
CA ALA A 231 -10.00 84.25 29.07
C ALA A 231 -10.79 84.50 30.38
N ALA A 232 -10.99 83.46 31.20
CA ALA A 232 -11.62 83.58 32.51
C ALA A 232 -10.82 84.55 33.41
N TRP A 233 -9.49 84.41 33.47
CA TRP A 233 -8.61 85.33 34.19
C TRP A 233 -8.82 86.77 33.70
N GLN A 234 -8.78 87.01 32.39
CA GLN A 234 -8.98 88.35 31.83
C GLN A 234 -10.36 88.95 32.18
N PHE A 235 -11.43 88.14 32.23
CA PHE A 235 -12.75 88.62 32.63
C PHE A 235 -12.86 88.94 34.12
N THR A 236 -12.06 88.30 34.98
CA THR A 236 -11.99 88.66 36.40
C THR A 236 -11.43 90.07 36.59
N GLU A 237 -10.37 90.42 35.86
CA GLU A 237 -9.75 91.76 35.91
C GLU A 237 -10.71 92.85 35.39
N ARG A 238 -11.56 92.51 34.41
CA ARG A 238 -12.55 93.43 33.83
C ARG A 238 -13.88 93.50 34.60
N GLY A 239 -14.03 92.79 35.72
CA GLY A 239 -15.26 92.80 36.54
C GLY A 239 -16.50 92.12 35.91
N GLN A 240 -16.34 91.38 34.80
CA GLN A 240 -17.44 90.76 34.05
C GLN A 240 -17.82 89.38 34.61
N ARG A 241 -18.50 89.35 35.77
CA ARG A 241 -18.78 88.12 36.54
C ARG A 241 -19.54 87.03 35.77
N ASP A 242 -20.49 87.38 34.91
CA ASP A 242 -21.27 86.37 34.18
C ASP A 242 -20.46 85.69 33.09
N ARG A 243 -19.59 86.43 32.38
CA ARG A 243 -18.68 85.86 31.37
C ARG A 243 -17.57 85.03 31.99
N PHE A 244 -17.09 85.42 33.18
CA PHE A 244 -16.17 84.60 33.96
C PHE A 244 -16.76 83.22 34.28
N LYS A 245 -17.98 83.16 34.81
CA LYS A 245 -18.63 81.88 35.15
C LYS A 245 -18.76 80.97 33.94
N ILE A 246 -19.15 81.53 32.79
CA ILE A 246 -19.27 80.77 31.54
C ILE A 246 -17.89 80.27 31.10
N ALA A 247 -16.88 81.13 30.98
CA ALA A 247 -15.54 80.74 30.56
C ALA A 247 -14.88 79.71 31.52
N ALA A 248 -15.04 79.86 32.83
CA ALA A 248 -14.54 78.93 33.84
C ALA A 248 -15.25 77.57 33.76
N SER A 249 -16.58 77.57 33.58
CA SER A 249 -17.37 76.34 33.44
C SER A 249 -17.03 75.57 32.17
N VAL A 250 -16.89 76.26 31.03
CA VAL A 250 -16.48 75.67 29.75
C VAL A 250 -15.06 75.14 29.81
N GLY A 251 -14.13 75.90 30.40
CA GLY A 251 -12.75 75.46 30.61
C GLY A 251 -12.67 74.22 31.49
N ALA A 252 -13.35 74.20 32.64
CA ALA A 252 -13.39 73.04 33.53
C ALA A 252 -14.00 71.80 32.84
N MET A 253 -15.05 71.98 32.04
CA MET A 253 -15.66 70.88 31.27
C MET A 253 -14.69 70.32 30.23
N MET A 254 -13.99 71.18 29.47
CA MET A 254 -12.99 70.77 28.48
C MET A 254 -11.79 70.07 29.14
N PHE A 255 -11.34 70.54 30.31
CA PHE A 255 -10.29 69.89 31.09
C PHE A 255 -10.68 68.47 31.52
N ILE A 256 -11.89 68.31 32.07
CA ILE A 256 -12.40 67.00 32.48
C ILE A 256 -12.56 66.08 31.26
N ALA A 257 -13.12 66.59 30.15
CA ALA A 257 -13.26 65.82 28.91
C ALA A 257 -11.90 65.36 28.36
N SER A 258 -10.87 66.21 28.41
CA SER A 258 -9.49 65.85 28.05
C SER A 258 -8.96 64.69 28.89
N LEU A 259 -9.15 64.74 30.22
CA LEU A 259 -8.69 63.67 31.11
C LEU A 259 -9.42 62.34 30.86
N VAL A 260 -10.74 62.40 30.61
CA VAL A 260 -11.54 61.21 30.30
C VAL A 260 -11.11 60.59 28.98
N ILE A 261 -10.97 61.38 27.90
CA ILE A 261 -10.54 60.88 26.58
C ILE A 261 -9.13 60.28 26.67
N PHE A 262 -8.24 60.88 27.45
CA PHE A 262 -6.90 60.34 27.67
C PHE A 262 -6.92 59.03 28.48
N ALA A 263 -7.82 58.89 29.44
CA ALA A 263 -7.96 57.68 30.26
C ALA A 263 -8.61 56.51 29.51
N VAL A 264 -9.55 56.78 28.61
CA VAL A 264 -10.28 55.76 27.80
C VAL A 264 -9.50 55.33 26.55
N ARG A 265 -8.31 55.90 26.29
CA ARG A 265 -7.47 55.49 25.15
C ARG A 265 -7.21 53.97 25.18
N PRO A 266 -7.27 53.29 24.03
CA PRO A 266 -7.09 51.84 23.97
C PRO A 266 -5.72 51.42 24.52
N SER A 267 -5.68 50.30 25.24
CA SER A 267 -4.44 49.69 25.73
C SER A 267 -3.83 48.78 24.66
N PHE A 268 -2.52 48.53 24.77
CA PHE A 268 -1.86 47.59 23.87
C PHE A 268 -2.28 46.14 24.10
N ASP A 269 -2.91 45.82 25.23
CA ASP A 269 -3.46 44.48 25.52
C ASP A 269 -4.64 44.14 24.59
N GLU A 270 -5.30 45.14 23.99
CA GLU A 270 -6.36 44.93 23.00
C GLU A 270 -5.84 44.34 21.68
N ILE A 271 -4.54 44.46 21.38
CA ILE A 271 -3.95 43.92 20.14
C ILE A 271 -4.13 42.41 20.10
N ASP A 272 -3.78 41.71 21.18
CA ASP A 272 -3.87 40.25 21.25
C ASP A 272 -5.32 39.76 21.13
N GLU A 273 -6.28 40.51 21.69
CA GLU A 273 -7.71 40.22 21.56
C GLU A 273 -8.22 40.43 20.12
N ARG A 274 -7.81 41.52 19.47
CA ARG A 274 -8.15 41.81 18.07
C ARG A 274 -7.54 40.77 17.12
N VAL A 275 -6.30 40.35 17.36
CA VAL A 275 -5.65 39.26 16.61
C VAL A 275 -6.40 37.95 16.78
N ARG A 276 -6.75 37.58 18.01
CA ARG A 276 -7.53 36.35 18.27
C ARG A 276 -8.88 36.39 17.59
N THR A 277 -9.58 37.52 17.66
CA THR A 277 -10.90 37.71 17.06
C THR A 277 -10.84 37.61 15.53
N ALA A 278 -9.90 38.32 14.91
CA ALA A 278 -9.70 38.30 13.46
C ALA A 278 -9.28 36.91 12.95
N MET A 279 -8.42 36.20 13.68
CA MET A 279 -8.07 34.81 13.36
C MET A 279 -9.28 33.88 13.42
N THR A 280 -10.11 34.03 14.45
CA THR A 280 -11.31 33.18 14.65
C THR A 280 -12.39 33.46 13.60
N GLN A 281 -12.53 34.70 13.14
CA GLN A 281 -13.44 35.06 12.04
C GLN A 281 -12.97 34.48 10.70
N ASN A 282 -11.68 34.63 10.36
CA ASN A 282 -11.13 34.07 9.12
C ASN A 282 -11.27 32.53 9.04
N LEU A 283 -11.18 31.83 10.18
CA LEU A 283 -11.42 30.39 10.29
C LEU A 283 -12.88 29.98 10.01
N ARG A 284 -13.85 30.88 10.16
CA ARG A 284 -15.27 30.63 9.85
C ARG A 284 -15.58 30.86 8.37
N ASP A 285 -14.81 31.72 7.70
CA ASP A 285 -15.04 32.12 6.31
C ASP A 285 -14.24 31.29 5.30
N GLU A 286 -13.20 30.55 5.72
CA GLU A 286 -12.49 29.63 4.82
C GLU A 286 -13.29 28.33 4.57
N PRO A 287 -13.44 27.90 3.31
CA PRO A 287 -13.97 26.58 3.01
C PRO A 287 -13.02 25.52 3.58
N VAL A 288 -13.50 24.77 4.57
CA VAL A 288 -12.77 23.64 5.13
C VAL A 288 -12.65 22.57 4.06
N THR A 289 -11.51 22.49 3.38
CA THR A 289 -11.15 21.28 2.63
C THR A 289 -11.03 20.17 3.67
N PRO A 290 -11.87 19.12 3.63
CA PRO A 290 -11.78 18.08 4.64
C PRO A 290 -10.38 17.47 4.55
N ALA A 291 -9.62 17.56 5.64
CA ALA A 291 -8.45 16.71 5.83
C ALA A 291 -8.88 15.28 5.50
N LYS A 292 -8.11 14.59 4.64
CA LYS A 292 -8.34 13.20 4.20
C LYS A 292 -8.81 12.37 5.40
N THR A 293 -10.11 12.24 5.53
CA THR A 293 -10.71 11.69 6.75
C THR A 293 -10.51 10.19 6.65
N MET A 294 -10.03 9.55 7.73
CA MET A 294 -9.97 8.08 7.85
C MET A 294 -11.17 7.47 7.13
N ALA A 295 -10.89 6.64 6.13
CA ALA A 295 -11.87 6.20 5.16
C ALA A 295 -13.21 5.86 5.84
N ALA A 296 -14.26 6.59 5.47
CA ALA A 296 -15.60 6.37 6.02
C ALA A 296 -16.03 4.92 5.80
N ASN A 297 -16.92 4.41 6.66
CA ASN A 297 -17.54 3.11 6.43
C ASN A 297 -18.16 3.08 5.03
N GLY A 298 -18.16 1.91 4.40
CA GLY A 298 -18.86 1.71 3.14
C GLY A 298 -18.14 0.80 2.16
N LYS A 299 -18.78 0.64 1.02
CA LYS A 299 -18.33 -0.24 -0.06
C LYS A 299 -17.04 0.28 -0.69
N ARG A 300 -16.16 -0.67 -0.98
CA ARG A 300 -14.85 -0.46 -1.60
C ARG A 300 -14.77 -1.29 -2.86
N ARG A 301 -14.33 -0.64 -3.93
CA ARG A 301 -13.88 -1.30 -5.15
C ARG A 301 -12.38 -1.13 -5.25
N CYS A 302 -11.65 -2.24 -5.32
CA CYS A 302 -10.20 -2.25 -5.38
C CYS A 302 -9.74 -2.84 -6.70
N VAL A 303 -9.05 -2.03 -7.50
CA VAL A 303 -8.55 -2.37 -8.83
C VAL A 303 -7.06 -2.70 -8.74
N ILE A 304 -6.65 -3.80 -9.35
CA ILE A 304 -5.26 -4.26 -9.35
C ILE A 304 -4.32 -3.17 -9.89
N GLN A 305 -3.12 -3.09 -9.34
CA GLN A 305 -2.04 -2.21 -9.79
C GLN A 305 -0.92 -3.12 -10.34
N PRO A 306 -0.91 -3.45 -11.64
CA PRO A 306 0.02 -4.42 -12.23
C PRO A 306 1.49 -4.06 -11.99
N GLU A 307 1.83 -2.77 -12.05
CA GLU A 307 3.17 -2.23 -11.83
C GLU A 307 3.64 -2.29 -10.37
N ARG A 308 2.73 -2.59 -9.44
CA ARG A 308 2.99 -2.79 -8.01
C ARG A 308 2.84 -4.25 -7.59
N SER A 309 2.43 -5.12 -8.52
CA SER A 309 2.07 -6.50 -8.25
C SER A 309 3.06 -7.47 -8.89
N ARG A 310 3.27 -8.60 -8.21
CA ARG A 310 3.87 -9.81 -8.74
C ARG A 310 2.78 -10.87 -8.76
N VAL A 311 2.17 -11.06 -9.93
CA VAL A 311 1.13 -12.07 -10.16
C VAL A 311 1.81 -13.35 -10.61
N THR A 312 1.59 -14.45 -9.89
CA THR A 312 2.16 -15.76 -10.22
C THR A 312 1.11 -16.84 -10.34
N MET A 313 -0.07 -16.64 -9.75
CA MET A 313 -1.17 -17.59 -9.82
C MET A 313 -2.53 -16.90 -9.83
N SER A 314 -2.78 -15.91 -9.00
CA SER A 314 -4.12 -15.35 -8.78
C SER A 314 -4.70 -14.69 -10.03
N ASN A 315 -6.02 -14.73 -10.12
CA ASN A 315 -6.77 -13.85 -11.03
C ASN A 315 -6.65 -12.41 -10.54
N THR A 316 -6.73 -11.47 -11.47
CA THR A 316 -6.55 -10.04 -11.19
C THR A 316 -7.86 -9.25 -11.26
N ASP A 317 -8.98 -9.92 -10.97
CA ASP A 317 -10.31 -9.31 -10.93
C ASP A 317 -10.42 -8.27 -9.80
N ASP A 318 -11.35 -7.33 -9.96
CA ASP A 318 -11.66 -6.32 -8.95
C ASP A 318 -12.09 -6.98 -7.63
N VAL A 319 -11.53 -6.49 -6.51
CA VAL A 319 -11.94 -6.92 -5.18
C VAL A 319 -13.00 -5.96 -4.64
N LEU A 320 -14.17 -6.48 -4.30
CA LEU A 320 -15.29 -5.72 -3.73
C LEU A 320 -15.53 -6.12 -2.27
N PHE A 321 -15.58 -5.16 -1.37
CA PHE A 321 -15.94 -5.41 0.03
C PHE A 321 -16.56 -4.20 0.73
N ASP A 322 -17.28 -4.44 1.81
CA ASP A 322 -17.79 -3.41 2.71
C ASP A 322 -16.86 -3.24 3.92
N TRP A 323 -16.42 -2.00 4.15
CA TRP A 323 -15.47 -1.64 5.20
C TRP A 323 -16.15 -0.99 6.40
N SER A 324 -15.79 -1.43 7.60
CA SER A 324 -16.08 -0.76 8.86
C SER A 324 -14.80 -0.26 9.52
N LYS A 325 -14.84 0.96 10.08
CA LYS A 325 -13.77 1.55 10.92
C LYS A 325 -13.36 0.68 12.11
N SER A 326 -14.19 -0.28 12.52
CA SER A 326 -13.85 -1.27 13.54
C SER A 326 -12.93 -2.40 13.04
N GLY A 327 -12.46 -2.34 11.79
CA GLY A 327 -11.64 -3.40 11.19
C GLY A 327 -12.44 -4.58 10.64
N CYS A 328 -13.76 -4.47 10.57
CA CYS A 328 -14.61 -5.53 10.08
C CYS A 328 -14.85 -5.39 8.57
N ILE A 329 -14.58 -6.47 7.83
CA ILE A 329 -14.85 -6.57 6.39
C ILE A 329 -16.08 -7.46 6.17
N ASN A 330 -17.03 -6.98 5.35
CA ASN A 330 -18.26 -7.67 4.96
C ASN A 330 -19.13 -8.15 6.14
N GLY A 331 -18.99 -7.56 7.33
CA GLY A 331 -19.68 -8.01 8.54
C GLY A 331 -19.22 -9.38 9.08
N ARG A 332 -18.19 -9.98 8.49
CA ARG A 332 -17.80 -11.38 8.73
C ARG A 332 -16.37 -11.54 9.22
N THR A 333 -15.44 -10.81 8.64
CA THR A 333 -14.02 -11.02 8.88
C THR A 333 -13.42 -9.86 9.63
N GLN A 334 -12.96 -10.12 10.86
CA GLN A 334 -12.28 -9.13 11.69
C GLN A 334 -10.80 -9.07 11.33
N TYR A 335 -10.35 -7.87 10.98
CA TYR A 335 -8.94 -7.51 10.83
C TYR A 335 -8.45 -6.85 12.12
N VAL A 336 -7.15 -6.86 12.33
CA VAL A 336 -6.51 -6.19 13.47
C VAL A 336 -5.55 -5.13 12.98
N GLU A 337 -5.44 -4.04 13.72
CA GLU A 337 -4.53 -2.95 13.41
C GLU A 337 -3.08 -3.44 13.51
N SER A 338 -2.28 -3.11 12.49
CA SER A 338 -0.87 -3.50 12.38
C SER A 338 -0.13 -2.45 11.55
N GLY A 339 0.77 -1.69 12.18
CA GLY A 339 1.47 -0.58 11.52
C GLY A 339 0.49 0.52 11.10
N GLU A 340 0.55 0.93 9.83
CA GLU A 340 -0.31 1.99 9.27
C GLU A 340 -1.66 1.48 8.71
N GLY A 341 -2.00 0.20 8.94
CA GLY A 341 -3.21 -0.39 8.38
C GLY A 341 -3.78 -1.54 9.19
N TRP A 342 -4.65 -2.31 8.56
CA TRP A 342 -5.34 -3.45 9.15
C TRP A 342 -4.92 -4.72 8.45
N SER A 343 -4.74 -5.82 9.18
CA SER A 343 -4.26 -7.08 8.62
C SER A 343 -4.99 -8.31 9.15
N ARG A 344 -5.06 -9.34 8.31
CA ARG A 344 -5.61 -10.66 8.63
C ARG A 344 -4.87 -11.74 7.85
N THR A 345 -4.49 -12.80 8.55
CA THR A 345 -3.95 -14.01 7.93
C THR A 345 -5.06 -15.02 7.65
N PHE A 346 -5.05 -15.59 6.46
CA PHE A 346 -5.97 -16.63 6.01
C PHE A 346 -5.19 -17.92 5.75
N VAL A 347 -5.57 -18.97 6.47
CA VAL A 347 -5.07 -20.32 6.27
C VAL A 347 -6.27 -21.17 5.82
N PRO A 348 -6.38 -21.57 4.55
CA PRO A 348 -7.44 -22.43 4.03
C PRO A 348 -7.27 -23.88 4.52
N ASN A 349 -8.37 -24.64 4.46
CA ASN A 349 -8.39 -26.05 4.87
C ASN A 349 -7.80 -26.98 3.81
N ASN A 350 -8.04 -26.67 2.53
CA ASN A 350 -7.80 -27.60 1.43
C ASN A 350 -6.62 -27.14 0.56
N ASP A 351 -6.42 -25.84 0.43
CA ASP A 351 -5.34 -25.29 -0.40
C ASP A 351 -4.02 -25.25 0.38
N ALA A 352 -2.89 -25.45 -0.31
CA ALA A 352 -1.55 -25.43 0.25
C ALA A 352 -0.91 -24.03 0.20
N GLU A 353 -1.69 -23.02 0.56
CA GLU A 353 -1.28 -21.62 0.54
C GLU A 353 -1.69 -20.91 1.83
N VAL A 354 -0.99 -19.84 2.19
CA VAL A 354 -1.39 -18.91 3.23
C VAL A 354 -1.38 -17.51 2.65
N SER A 355 -2.43 -16.73 2.95
CA SER A 355 -2.52 -15.33 2.50
C SER A 355 -2.48 -14.38 3.69
N LEU A 356 -1.57 -13.41 3.66
CA LEU A 356 -1.61 -12.24 4.52
C LEU A 356 -2.26 -11.11 3.74
N VAL A 357 -3.41 -10.64 4.22
CA VAL A 357 -4.18 -9.58 3.57
C VAL A 357 -4.14 -8.34 4.45
N SER A 358 -3.86 -7.19 3.84
CA SER A 358 -3.92 -5.91 4.53
C SER A 358 -4.71 -4.85 3.77
N TYR A 359 -5.31 -3.94 4.52
CA TYR A 359 -6.00 -2.77 4.01
C TYR A 359 -5.55 -1.53 4.79
N ALA A 360 -5.07 -0.52 4.08
CA ALA A 360 -4.66 0.77 4.63
C ALA A 360 -5.66 1.85 4.22
N PRO A 361 -6.59 2.27 5.11
CA PRO A 361 -7.64 3.23 4.76
C PRO A 361 -7.10 4.61 4.36
N ALA A 362 -5.95 5.05 4.89
CA ALA A 362 -5.38 6.37 4.61
C ALA A 362 -4.80 6.49 3.18
N SER A 363 -4.19 5.40 2.69
CA SER A 363 -3.64 5.30 1.33
C SER A 363 -4.58 4.59 0.35
N GLU A 364 -5.77 4.18 0.81
CA GLU A 364 -6.73 3.35 0.08
C GLU A 364 -6.07 2.15 -0.62
N THR A 365 -5.05 1.55 0.01
CA THR A 365 -4.29 0.44 -0.56
C THR A 365 -4.74 -0.87 0.06
N TYR A 366 -5.11 -1.84 -0.78
CA TYR A 366 -5.39 -3.21 -0.37
C TYR A 366 -4.31 -4.14 -0.93
N ARG A 367 -3.73 -4.98 -0.09
CA ARG A 367 -2.58 -5.83 -0.44
C ARG A 367 -2.85 -7.27 -0.02
N ILE A 368 -2.47 -8.21 -0.88
CA ILE A 368 -2.47 -9.64 -0.61
C ILE A 368 -1.06 -10.16 -0.84
N GLU A 369 -0.48 -10.78 0.19
CA GLU A 369 0.78 -11.51 0.11
C GLU A 369 0.49 -13.00 0.26
N ARG A 370 0.85 -13.79 -0.75
CA ARG A 370 0.53 -15.21 -0.80
C ARG A 370 1.80 -16.05 -0.67
N TYR A 371 1.74 -17.04 0.19
CA TYR A 371 2.83 -17.95 0.51
C TYR A 371 2.41 -19.37 0.14
N LEU A 372 3.14 -19.98 -0.78
CA LEU A 372 3.01 -21.40 -1.09
C LEU A 372 3.83 -22.18 -0.08
N LEU A 373 3.16 -23.04 0.68
CA LEU A 373 3.77 -23.78 1.76
C LEU A 373 3.75 -25.28 1.47
N GLY A 374 4.77 -25.97 1.98
CA GLY A 374 4.75 -27.42 2.07
C GLY A 374 3.68 -27.95 3.03
N MET A 375 3.36 -29.24 2.92
CA MET A 375 2.40 -29.97 3.76
C MET A 375 2.67 -29.77 5.25
N GLU A 376 3.91 -29.99 5.72
CA GLU A 376 4.27 -29.84 7.13
C GLU A 376 4.05 -28.39 7.63
N ALA A 377 4.46 -27.40 6.85
CA ALA A 377 4.25 -25.99 7.20
C ALA A 377 2.77 -25.62 7.18
N MET A 378 1.99 -26.16 6.24
CA MET A 378 0.53 -26.00 6.19
C MET A 378 -0.17 -26.64 7.38
N GLU A 379 0.24 -27.83 7.81
CA GLU A 379 -0.29 -28.48 9.01
C GLU A 379 -0.05 -27.62 10.24
N LYS A 380 1.19 -27.13 10.42
CA LYS A 380 1.53 -26.20 11.50
C LYS A 380 0.69 -24.91 11.43
N ALA A 381 0.49 -24.35 10.23
CA ALA A 381 -0.31 -23.14 10.05
C ALA A 381 -1.80 -23.39 10.37
N ARG A 382 -2.36 -24.53 9.96
CA ARG A 382 -3.74 -24.92 10.23
C ARG A 382 -3.96 -25.17 11.72
N GLU A 383 -3.00 -25.81 12.38
CA GLU A 383 -3.02 -26.02 13.83
C GLU A 383 -2.90 -24.69 14.59
N ALA A 384 -2.00 -23.80 14.16
CA ALA A 384 -1.90 -22.47 14.71
C ALA A 384 -3.21 -21.69 14.59
N ARG A 385 -3.89 -21.74 13.43
CA ARG A 385 -5.19 -21.11 13.21
C ARG A 385 -6.29 -21.69 14.14
N LYS A 386 -6.36 -23.02 14.29
CA LYS A 386 -7.40 -23.69 15.11
C LYS A 386 -7.41 -23.22 16.57
N ARG A 387 -6.24 -22.87 17.13
CA ARG A 387 -6.11 -22.38 18.51
C ARG A 387 -6.86 -21.06 18.78
N TYR A 388 -7.15 -20.28 17.73
CA TYR A 388 -7.66 -18.91 17.84
C TYR A 388 -8.98 -18.70 17.10
N ASP A 389 -9.90 -19.68 17.16
CA ASP A 389 -11.16 -19.63 16.41
C ASP A 389 -11.94 -18.33 16.64
N VAL A 390 -12.17 -17.60 15.54
CA VAL A 390 -12.91 -16.35 15.46
C VAL A 390 -13.77 -16.39 14.21
N THR A 391 -15.08 -16.50 14.40
CA THR A 391 -16.05 -16.74 13.33
C THR A 391 -16.88 -15.52 12.96
N ARG A 392 -16.79 -14.43 13.72
CA ARG A 392 -17.57 -13.20 13.52
C ARG A 392 -16.73 -11.98 13.84
N CYS A 393 -17.15 -10.84 13.29
CA CYS A 393 -16.61 -9.56 13.71
C CYS A 393 -16.92 -9.26 15.17
N SER A 394 -15.90 -8.80 15.89
CA SER A 394 -16.00 -8.37 17.29
C SER A 394 -14.88 -7.40 17.59
N ASN A 395 -15.25 -6.32 18.24
CA ASN A 395 -14.41 -5.26 18.76
C ASN A 395 -14.04 -5.50 20.24
N SER A 396 -14.29 -6.70 20.78
CA SER A 396 -13.83 -7.06 22.11
C SER A 396 -12.29 -7.19 22.14
N PRO A 397 -11.61 -6.67 23.17
CA PRO A 397 -10.15 -6.78 23.28
C PRO A 397 -9.64 -8.23 23.21
N GLU A 398 -10.40 -9.17 23.76
CA GLU A 398 -10.08 -10.60 23.70
C GLU A 398 -10.10 -11.17 22.28
N THR A 399 -11.10 -10.81 21.46
CA THR A 399 -11.16 -11.26 20.07
C THR A 399 -10.01 -10.65 19.26
N ILE A 400 -9.75 -9.35 19.43
CA ILE A 400 -8.63 -8.68 18.78
C ILE A 400 -7.30 -9.35 19.15
N ALA A 401 -7.07 -9.63 20.43
CA ALA A 401 -5.86 -10.31 20.90
C ALA A 401 -5.71 -11.74 20.31
N LYS A 402 -6.81 -12.51 20.21
CA LYS A 402 -6.79 -13.83 19.57
C LYS A 402 -6.34 -13.75 18.11
N ILE A 403 -6.86 -12.78 17.35
CA ILE A 403 -6.51 -12.61 15.94
C ILE A 403 -5.07 -12.15 15.78
N ASP A 404 -4.61 -11.21 16.60
CA ASP A 404 -3.22 -10.74 16.56
C ASP A 404 -2.24 -11.89 16.90
N ASN A 405 -2.53 -12.68 17.94
CA ASN A 405 -1.74 -13.86 18.29
C ASN A 405 -1.75 -14.92 17.18
N MET A 406 -2.90 -15.13 16.52
CA MET A 406 -3.00 -16.01 15.35
C MET A 406 -2.13 -15.51 14.20
N ASN A 407 -2.24 -14.22 13.86
CA ASN A 407 -1.46 -13.61 12.78
C ASN A 407 0.05 -13.75 13.03
N LYS A 408 0.50 -13.49 14.27
CA LYS A 408 1.90 -13.65 14.70
C LYS A 408 2.36 -15.11 14.61
N ALA A 409 1.60 -16.04 15.19
CA ALA A 409 1.94 -17.46 15.20
C ALA A 409 2.02 -18.06 13.78
N VAL A 410 1.14 -17.65 12.87
CA VAL A 410 1.22 -18.10 11.48
C VAL A 410 2.41 -17.44 10.77
N ARG A 411 2.68 -16.15 11.02
CA ARG A 411 3.80 -15.42 10.39
C ARG A 411 5.17 -16.02 10.71
N GLU A 412 5.35 -16.59 11.90
CA GLU A 412 6.59 -17.31 12.28
C GLU A 412 6.85 -18.57 11.43
N ILE A 413 5.82 -19.14 10.82
CA ILE A 413 5.91 -20.33 9.95
C ILE A 413 6.21 -19.91 8.49
N LEU A 414 5.85 -18.67 8.12
CA LEU A 414 5.95 -18.22 6.74
C LEU A 414 7.41 -17.97 6.34
N PRO A 415 7.78 -18.30 5.09
CA PRO A 415 9.04 -17.85 4.50
C PRO A 415 9.18 -16.33 4.55
N ALA A 416 10.43 -15.84 4.53
CA ALA A 416 10.70 -14.40 4.55
C ALA A 416 10.11 -13.65 3.34
N THR A 417 9.99 -14.32 2.19
CA THR A 417 9.48 -13.71 0.96
C THR A 417 8.21 -14.41 0.48
N PRO A 418 7.16 -13.66 0.12
CA PRO A 418 5.96 -14.23 -0.49
C PRO A 418 6.23 -14.71 -1.92
N ASN A 419 5.43 -15.66 -2.37
CA ASN A 419 5.44 -16.16 -3.75
C ASN A 419 4.70 -15.20 -4.69
N GLU A 420 3.68 -14.52 -4.19
CA GLU A 420 2.82 -13.60 -4.92
C GLU A 420 2.54 -12.35 -4.09
N ILE A 421 2.52 -11.20 -4.74
CA ILE A 421 2.14 -9.91 -4.14
C ILE A 421 1.11 -9.26 -5.06
N LEU A 422 -0.09 -9.03 -4.56
CA LEU A 422 -1.14 -8.32 -5.29
C LEU A 422 -1.40 -7.01 -4.56
N VAL A 423 -1.27 -5.90 -5.26
CA VAL A 423 -1.52 -4.56 -4.73
C VAL A 423 -2.67 -3.95 -5.52
N PHE A 424 -3.67 -3.43 -4.81
CA PHE A 424 -4.85 -2.83 -5.38
C PHE A 424 -5.00 -1.39 -4.86
N SER A 425 -5.47 -0.52 -5.74
CA SER A 425 -5.94 0.83 -5.37
C SER A 425 -7.45 0.78 -5.19
N CYS A 426 -7.91 1.16 -4.01
CA CYS A 426 -9.31 1.15 -3.65
C CYS A 426 -9.93 2.54 -3.79
N SER A 427 -11.22 2.58 -4.07
CA SER A 427 -12.03 3.80 -4.08
C SER A 427 -13.43 3.50 -3.51
N GLY A 428 -14.22 4.54 -3.27
CA GLY A 428 -15.64 4.37 -2.93
C GLY A 428 -16.37 3.60 -4.04
N GLY A 429 -16.98 2.48 -3.67
CA GLY A 429 -17.57 1.52 -4.61
C GLY A 429 -19.01 1.81 -5.02
#